data_AF-A0A368KW86-F1
#
_entry.id   AF-A0A368KW86-F1
#
_cell.length_a   1.000
_cell.length_b   1.000
_cell.length_c   1.000
_cell.angle_alpha   90.00
_cell.angle_beta   90.00
_cell.angle_gamma   90.00
#
_symmetry.space_group_name_H-M   'P 1'
#
loop_
_entity.id
_entity.type
_entity.pdbx_description
1 polymer ?
#
loop_
_entity_poly.entity_id
_entity_poly.type
_entity_poly.pdbx_seq_one_letter_code
_entity_poly.pdbx_strand_id
1 'polypeptide(L)'
;MGKQKPLLQWTIREFLFVMTVGIVVLGSMWATKLVWQLAMLLAMLILIAMLVLAFTGRKEWRTFAIGFALAAAFYGVVSKINPTEIPTQWIWDQLRDPVSRRVFVLDGDTMVDSQTLSVTPDGLVRDKEGQPVGGLVGFGPNKDYFSGPDQSLNLPRIYFDYAPTTTTFQRTGETFWFLLLGYLGGKFAVGFRRYQDNMEATTMQNE
;
A
#
# COMPACT_ATOMS: atom_id res chain seq x y z
N MET A 1 -43.14 -12.31 11.25
CA MET A 1 -41.83 -11.84 11.76
C MET A 1 -40.86 -11.69 10.58
N GLY A 2 -40.66 -10.45 10.11
CA GLY A 2 -39.70 -10.17 9.04
C GLY A 2 -38.28 -10.47 9.54
N LYS A 3 -37.52 -11.27 8.79
CA LYS A 3 -36.12 -11.57 9.11
C LYS A 3 -35.31 -10.27 9.13
N GLN A 4 -34.93 -9.81 10.33
CA GLN A 4 -34.02 -8.68 10.49
C GLN A 4 -32.72 -9.01 9.75
N LYS A 5 -32.36 -8.19 8.77
CA LYS A 5 -31.07 -8.32 8.07
C LYS A 5 -29.97 -7.79 9.00
N PRO A 6 -28.87 -8.51 9.20
CA PRO A 6 -27.76 -8.05 10.03
C PRO A 6 -27.19 -6.72 9.52
N LEU A 7 -26.87 -5.81 10.45
CA LEU A 7 -26.35 -4.46 10.18
C LEU A 7 -25.01 -4.48 9.43
N LEU A 8 -24.16 -5.46 9.74
CA LEU A 8 -22.88 -5.69 9.10
C LEU A 8 -22.75 -7.17 8.75
N GLN A 9 -22.98 -7.50 7.48
CA GLN A 9 -22.70 -8.84 6.96
C GLN A 9 -21.55 -8.71 5.98
N TRP A 10 -20.42 -9.32 6.35
CA TRP A 10 -19.35 -9.61 5.41
C TRP A 10 -19.69 -10.93 4.75
N THR A 11 -19.95 -10.89 3.45
CA THR A 11 -20.05 -12.13 2.69
C THR A 11 -18.65 -12.68 2.44
N ILE A 12 -18.51 -14.01 2.39
CA ILE A 12 -17.24 -14.66 2.03
C ILE A 12 -16.73 -14.12 0.68
N ARG A 13 -17.64 -13.81 -0.25
CA ARG A 13 -17.31 -13.21 -1.55
C ARG A 13 -16.67 -11.82 -1.43
N GLU A 14 -17.21 -10.95 -0.56
CA GLU A 14 -16.64 -9.63 -0.30
C GLU A 14 -15.27 -9.71 0.36
N PHE A 15 -15.10 -10.63 1.32
CA PHE A 15 -13.80 -10.86 1.95
C PHE A 15 -12.75 -11.34 0.93
N LEU A 16 -13.10 -12.32 0.10
CA LEU A 16 -12.22 -12.80 -0.97
C LEU A 16 -11.88 -11.69 -1.97
N PHE A 17 -12.84 -10.82 -2.31
CA PHE A 17 -12.59 -9.69 -3.19
C PHE A 17 -11.58 -8.70 -2.59
N VAL A 18 -11.78 -8.28 -1.33
CA VAL A 18 -10.85 -7.37 -0.63
C VAL A 18 -9.46 -8.00 -0.53
N MET A 19 -9.37 -9.28 -0.19
CA MET A 19 -8.09 -10.01 -0.14
C MET A 19 -7.42 -10.07 -1.51
N THR A 20 -8.19 -10.33 -2.57
CA THR A 20 -7.65 -10.37 -3.95
C THR A 20 -7.11 -9.01 -4.36
N VAL A 21 -7.85 -7.93 -4.10
CA VAL A 21 -7.38 -6.57 -4.36
C VAL A 21 -6.11 -6.28 -3.56
N GLY A 22 -6.07 -6.65 -2.28
CA GLY A 22 -4.88 -6.50 -1.45
C GLY A 22 -3.67 -7.24 -1.99
N ILE A 23 -3.83 -8.50 -2.41
CA ILE A 23 -2.77 -9.31 -3.02
C ILE A 23 -2.30 -8.71 -4.34
N VAL A 24 -3.22 -8.24 -5.19
CA VAL A 24 -2.86 -7.61 -6.48
C VAL A 24 -2.09 -6.32 -6.24
N VAL A 25 -2.54 -5.49 -5.31
CA VAL A 25 -1.88 -4.22 -4.98
C VAL A 25 -0.49 -4.49 -4.38
N LEU A 26 -0.37 -5.39 -3.40
CA LEU A 26 0.92 -5.78 -2.81
C LEU A 26 1.86 -6.44 -3.84
N GLY A 27 1.33 -7.37 -4.64
CA GLY A 27 2.10 -8.06 -5.68
C GLY A 27 2.56 -7.11 -6.79
N SER A 28 1.79 -6.05 -7.09
CA SER A 28 2.17 -5.06 -8.10
C SER A 28 3.44 -4.28 -7.73
N MET A 29 3.80 -4.23 -6.45
CA MET A 29 5.01 -3.56 -5.96
C MET A 29 6.28 -4.22 -6.47
N TRP A 30 6.21 -5.52 -6.73
CA TRP A 30 7.31 -6.35 -7.22
C TRP A 30 7.27 -6.54 -8.74
N ALA A 31 6.21 -6.06 -9.39
CA ALA A 31 6.01 -6.23 -10.81
C ALA A 31 6.76 -5.14 -11.59
N THR A 32 6.83 -5.30 -12.91
CA THR A 32 7.44 -4.29 -13.78
C THR A 32 6.72 -2.96 -13.63
N LYS A 33 7.41 -1.85 -13.94
CA LYS A 33 6.84 -0.48 -13.89
C LYS A 33 5.45 -0.40 -14.55
N LEU A 34 5.24 -1.17 -15.63
CA LEU A 34 3.97 -1.25 -16.34
C LEU A 34 2.84 -1.87 -15.50
N VAL A 35 3.07 -3.00 -14.84
CA VAL A 35 2.04 -3.64 -14.02
C VAL A 35 1.69 -2.78 -12.81
N TRP A 36 2.68 -2.14 -12.19
CA TRP A 36 2.45 -1.17 -11.12
C TRP A 36 1.59 0.01 -11.60
N GLN A 37 1.91 0.59 -12.77
CA GLN A 37 1.10 1.67 -13.37
C GLN A 37 -0.34 1.22 -13.67
N LEU A 38 -0.54 0.01 -14.18
CA LEU A 38 -1.88 -0.54 -14.43
C LEU A 38 -2.67 -0.76 -13.14
N ALA A 39 -2.03 -1.25 -12.08
CA ALA A 39 -2.67 -1.41 -10.77
C ALA A 39 -3.11 -0.06 -10.19
N MET A 40 -2.26 0.96 -10.29
CA MET A 40 -2.58 2.33 -9.87
C MET A 40 -3.70 2.94 -10.71
N LEU A 41 -3.68 2.71 -12.02
CA LEU A 41 -4.75 3.15 -12.92
C LEU A 41 -6.08 2.48 -12.58
N LEU A 42 -6.08 1.18 -12.29
CA LEU A 42 -7.26 0.45 -11.85
C LEU A 42 -7.81 1.01 -10.54
N ALA A 43 -6.94 1.28 -9.55
CA ALA A 43 -7.35 1.91 -8.29
C ALA A 43 -8.03 3.27 -8.54
N MET A 44 -7.47 4.10 -9.42
CA MET A 44 -8.05 5.39 -9.79
C MET A 44 -9.40 5.25 -10.50
N LEU A 45 -9.53 4.27 -11.41
CA LEU A 45 -10.80 3.98 -12.08
C LEU A 45 -11.88 3.54 -11.09
N ILE A 46 -11.53 2.75 -10.06
CA ILE A 46 -12.46 2.37 -8.98
C ILE A 46 -12.96 3.62 -8.25
N LEU A 47 -12.07 4.56 -7.90
CA LEU A 47 -12.48 5.82 -7.24
C LEU A 47 -13.43 6.63 -8.12
N ILE A 48 -13.11 6.78 -9.41
CA ILE A 48 -13.95 7.52 -10.36
C ILE A 48 -15.32 6.83 -10.52
N ALA A 49 -15.34 5.51 -10.65
CA ALA A 49 -16.58 4.75 -10.73
C ALA A 49 -17.44 4.94 -9.48
N MET A 50 -16.84 4.95 -8.28
CA MET A 50 -17.55 5.22 -7.04
C MET A 50 -18.10 6.66 -7.01
N LEU A 51 -17.35 7.66 -7.46
CA LEU A 51 -17.86 9.03 -7.58
C LEU A 51 -19.06 9.11 -8.52
N VAL A 52 -18.99 8.47 -9.70
CA VAL A 52 -20.12 8.41 -10.64
C VAL A 52 -21.34 7.73 -10.00
N LEU A 53 -21.15 6.62 -9.28
CA LEU A 53 -22.22 5.92 -8.56
C LEU A 53 -22.79 6.77 -7.41
N ALA A 54 -22.00 7.66 -6.80
CA ALA A 54 -22.49 8.57 -5.76
C ALA A 54 -23.52 9.59 -6.31
N PHE A 55 -23.42 9.95 -7.59
CA PHE A 55 -24.37 10.85 -8.26
C PHE A 55 -25.51 10.11 -8.95
N THR A 56 -25.19 9.03 -9.67
CA THR A 56 -26.14 8.33 -10.57
C THR A 56 -26.76 7.07 -9.96
N GLY A 57 -26.20 6.57 -8.86
CA GLY A 57 -26.61 5.31 -8.24
C GLY A 57 -28.01 5.37 -7.63
N ARG A 58 -28.61 4.18 -7.46
CA ARG A 58 -29.92 4.02 -6.80
C ARG A 58 -29.76 3.57 -5.35
N LYS A 59 -30.54 4.17 -4.45
CA LYS A 59 -30.71 3.80 -3.02
C LYS A 59 -29.39 3.37 -2.34
N GLU A 60 -29.24 2.07 -2.09
CA GLU A 60 -28.11 1.50 -1.33
C GLU A 60 -26.76 1.70 -2.02
N TRP A 61 -26.70 1.55 -3.36
CA TRP A 61 -25.46 1.74 -4.11
C TRP A 61 -24.96 3.18 -4.07
N ARG A 62 -25.89 4.13 -4.10
CA ARG A 62 -25.56 5.56 -3.95
C ARG A 62 -25.04 5.86 -2.54
N THR A 63 -25.70 5.32 -1.52
CA THR A 63 -25.25 5.48 -0.12
C THR A 63 -23.88 4.86 0.10
N PHE A 64 -23.64 3.66 -0.44
CA PHE A 64 -22.32 3.03 -0.41
C PHE A 64 -21.27 3.91 -1.05
N ALA A 65 -21.53 4.38 -2.27
CA ALA A 65 -20.60 5.19 -3.04
C ALA A 65 -20.28 6.54 -2.35
N ILE A 66 -21.27 7.19 -1.73
CA ILE A 66 -21.06 8.41 -0.94
C ILE A 66 -20.19 8.12 0.29
N GLY A 67 -20.53 7.08 1.06
CA GLY A 67 -19.74 6.69 2.23
C GLY A 67 -18.30 6.33 1.85
N PHE A 68 -18.14 5.65 0.72
CA PHE A 68 -16.84 5.33 0.15
C PHE A 68 -16.05 6.58 -0.19
N ALA A 69 -16.63 7.49 -0.98
CA ALA A 69 -15.96 8.70 -1.43
C ALA A 69 -15.58 9.61 -0.25
N LEU A 70 -16.45 9.75 0.75
CA LEU A 70 -16.17 10.57 1.94
C LEU A 70 -15.04 10.00 2.79
N ALA A 71 -15.06 8.69 3.08
CA ALA A 71 -14.00 8.05 3.87
C ALA A 71 -12.65 8.09 3.14
N ALA A 72 -12.68 7.82 1.83
CA ALA A 72 -11.50 7.88 0.97
C ALA A 72 -10.93 9.32 0.91
N ALA A 73 -11.78 10.32 0.69
CA ALA A 73 -11.37 11.73 0.67
C ALA A 73 -10.82 12.19 2.03
N PHE A 74 -11.48 11.81 3.13
CA PHE A 74 -11.01 12.14 4.47
C PHE A 74 -9.60 11.58 4.71
N TYR A 75 -9.37 10.30 4.41
CA TYR A 75 -8.05 9.69 4.52
C TYR A 75 -7.02 10.38 3.61
N GLY A 76 -7.41 10.72 2.38
CA GLY A 76 -6.56 11.47 1.44
C GLY A 76 -6.15 12.87 1.94
N VAL A 77 -7.04 13.54 2.65
CA VAL A 77 -6.73 14.84 3.26
C VAL A 77 -5.82 14.65 4.47
N VAL A 78 -6.15 13.72 5.38
CA VAL A 78 -5.33 13.43 6.57
C VAL A 78 -3.92 13.02 6.19
N SER A 79 -3.78 12.15 5.19
CA SER A 79 -2.47 11.67 4.72
C SER A 79 -1.57 12.77 4.16
N LYS A 80 -2.15 13.80 3.53
CA LYS A 80 -1.38 14.96 3.04
C LYS A 80 -1.01 15.95 4.14
N ILE A 81 -1.85 16.10 5.15
CA ILE A 81 -1.62 17.07 6.24
C ILE A 81 -0.59 16.52 7.22
N ASN A 82 -0.76 15.26 7.68
CA ASN A 82 0.13 14.64 8.67
C ASN A 82 0.61 13.25 8.19
N PRO A 83 1.52 13.19 7.21
CA PRO A 83 1.98 11.91 6.66
C PRO A 83 2.65 11.00 7.69
N THR A 84 3.27 11.55 8.74
CA THR A 84 3.97 10.77 9.76
C THR A 84 3.07 10.22 10.87
N GLU A 85 1.82 10.67 10.97
CA GLU A 85 0.92 10.34 12.09
C GLU A 85 -0.28 9.50 11.68
N ILE A 86 -0.34 9.04 10.42
CA ILE A 86 -1.43 8.19 10.00
C ILE A 86 -1.30 6.86 10.75
N PRO A 87 -2.35 6.37 11.45
CA PRO A 87 -2.29 5.11 12.19
C PRO A 87 -1.89 3.91 11.32
N THR A 88 -2.12 4.01 10.00
CA THR A 88 -1.76 2.99 9.01
C THR A 88 -0.28 3.00 8.63
N GLN A 89 0.43 4.12 8.83
CA GLN A 89 1.85 4.30 8.49
C GLN A 89 2.71 3.32 9.29
N TRP A 90 2.48 3.24 10.61
CA TRP A 90 3.22 2.35 11.49
C TRP A 90 3.04 0.87 11.12
N ILE A 91 1.81 0.45 10.80
CA ILE A 91 1.53 -0.92 10.33
C ILE A 91 2.29 -1.18 9.03
N TRP A 92 2.30 -0.20 8.14
CA TRP A 92 2.96 -0.31 6.85
C TRP A 92 4.48 -0.40 6.98
N ASP A 93 5.08 0.43 7.83
CA ASP A 93 6.52 0.40 8.11
C ASP A 93 6.96 -0.93 8.72
N GLN A 94 6.15 -1.56 9.58
CA GLN A 94 6.42 -2.91 10.09
C GLN A 94 6.36 -3.99 9.00
N LEU A 95 5.50 -3.82 8.00
CA LEU A 95 5.40 -4.74 6.87
C LEU A 95 6.52 -4.54 5.85
N ARG A 96 7.22 -3.41 5.90
CA ARG A 96 8.29 -3.09 4.94
C ARG A 96 9.43 -4.10 5.00
N ASP A 97 9.97 -4.34 6.18
CA ASP A 97 11.13 -5.23 6.34
C ASP A 97 10.88 -6.65 5.84
N PRO A 98 9.77 -7.33 6.15
CA PRO A 98 9.50 -8.68 5.63
C PRO A 98 9.10 -8.71 4.15
N VAL A 99 8.57 -7.59 3.61
CA VAL A 99 8.07 -7.50 2.23
C VAL A 99 9.03 -6.72 1.33
N SER A 100 10.23 -6.39 1.79
CA SER A 100 11.27 -5.77 0.98
C SER A 100 12.54 -6.61 0.98
N ARG A 101 13.23 -6.57 -0.14
CA ARG A 101 14.55 -7.17 -0.29
C ARG A 101 15.58 -6.06 -0.36
N ARG A 102 16.69 -6.29 0.33
CA ARG A 102 17.88 -5.46 0.27
C ARG A 102 18.55 -5.64 -1.09
N VAL A 103 18.83 -4.54 -1.77
CA VAL A 103 19.44 -4.53 -3.08
C VAL A 103 20.64 -3.59 -3.11
N PHE A 104 21.63 -3.98 -3.91
CA PHE A 104 22.76 -3.13 -4.24
C PHE A 104 22.48 -2.46 -5.57
N VAL A 105 22.82 -1.19 -5.69
CA VAL A 105 22.60 -0.36 -6.87
C VAL A 105 23.95 0.14 -7.37
N LEU A 106 24.22 -0.11 -8.65
CA LEU A 106 25.42 0.32 -9.34
C LEU A 106 25.00 1.17 -10.54
N ASP A 107 25.50 2.40 -10.64
CA ASP A 107 25.18 3.35 -11.73
C ASP A 107 23.68 3.56 -11.98
N GLY A 108 22.85 3.40 -10.94
CA GLY A 108 21.40 3.55 -11.00
C GLY A 108 20.63 2.26 -11.31
N ASP A 109 21.33 1.17 -11.62
CA ASP A 109 20.72 -0.14 -11.90
C ASP A 109 20.86 -1.11 -10.72
N THR A 110 19.77 -1.83 -10.44
CA THR A 110 19.74 -2.85 -9.40
C THR A 110 20.59 -4.04 -9.80
N MET A 111 21.54 -4.43 -8.95
CA MET A 111 22.40 -5.58 -9.19
C MET A 111 21.60 -6.89 -9.11
N VAL A 112 21.68 -7.69 -10.17
CA VAL A 112 20.88 -8.91 -10.37
C VAL A 112 21.13 -9.96 -9.27
N ASP A 113 22.33 -10.00 -8.70
CA ASP A 113 22.73 -11.01 -7.71
C ASP A 113 22.96 -10.42 -6.30
N SER A 114 22.14 -9.44 -5.90
CA SER A 114 22.33 -8.72 -4.62
C SER A 114 22.35 -9.60 -3.35
N GLN A 115 21.82 -10.83 -3.42
CA GLN A 115 21.74 -11.76 -2.29
C GLN A 115 23.02 -12.55 -2.05
N THR A 116 23.91 -12.59 -3.05
CA THR A 116 25.21 -13.26 -2.93
C THR A 116 26.34 -12.26 -2.64
N LEU A 117 26.03 -10.96 -2.63
CA LEU A 117 26.97 -9.91 -2.30
C LEU A 117 27.13 -9.79 -0.78
N SER A 118 28.39 -9.70 -0.34
CA SER A 118 28.77 -9.45 1.05
C SER A 118 29.45 -8.09 1.18
N VAL A 119 29.24 -7.43 2.33
CA VAL A 119 29.89 -6.16 2.66
C VAL A 119 30.93 -6.42 3.73
N THR A 120 32.19 -6.14 3.45
CA THR A 120 33.27 -6.22 4.45
C THR A 120 33.27 -4.98 5.36
N PRO A 121 33.91 -5.04 6.55
CA PRO A 121 33.89 -3.94 7.53
C PRO A 121 34.47 -2.62 7.01
N ASP A 122 35.30 -2.68 5.98
CA ASP A 122 35.88 -1.54 5.26
C ASP A 122 34.94 -0.97 4.17
N GLY A 123 33.73 -1.52 4.03
CA GLY A 123 32.73 -1.08 3.06
C GLY A 123 32.92 -1.66 1.67
N LEU A 124 33.85 -2.58 1.44
CA LEU A 124 33.99 -3.26 0.15
C LEU A 124 32.85 -4.26 -0.07
N VAL A 125 32.25 -4.21 -1.27
CA VAL A 125 31.22 -5.15 -1.71
C VAL A 125 31.90 -6.25 -2.50
N ARG A 126 31.72 -7.50 -2.08
CA ARG A 126 32.33 -8.68 -2.71
C ARG A 126 31.27 -9.67 -3.18
N ASP A 127 31.54 -10.35 -4.28
CA ASP A 127 30.71 -11.47 -4.75
C ASP A 127 30.92 -12.74 -3.93
N LYS A 128 30.20 -13.81 -4.30
CA LYS A 128 30.30 -15.14 -3.65
C LYS A 128 31.69 -15.77 -3.81
N GLU A 129 32.45 -15.40 -4.84
CA GLU A 129 33.84 -15.79 -5.06
C GLU A 129 34.84 -14.93 -4.27
N GLY A 130 34.37 -13.89 -3.57
CA GLY A 130 35.17 -12.96 -2.80
C GLY A 130 35.86 -11.88 -3.63
N GLN A 131 35.54 -11.73 -4.92
CA GLN A 131 36.10 -10.69 -5.77
C GLN A 131 35.47 -9.33 -5.45
N PRO A 132 36.25 -8.23 -5.45
CA PRO A 132 35.71 -6.90 -5.21
C PRO A 132 34.87 -6.45 -6.40
N VAL A 133 33.60 -6.15 -6.13
CA VAL A 133 32.63 -5.67 -7.11
C VAL A 133 32.53 -4.15 -7.08
N GLY A 134 32.72 -3.55 -5.90
CA GLY A 134 32.68 -2.11 -5.69
C GLY A 134 32.86 -1.75 -4.22
N GLY A 135 32.68 -0.48 -3.87
CA GLY A 135 32.64 -0.03 -2.47
C GLY A 135 31.32 0.66 -2.15
N LEU A 136 30.78 0.34 -0.98
CA LEU A 136 29.53 0.85 -0.49
C LEU A 136 29.66 2.32 -0.07
N VAL A 137 28.72 3.15 -0.51
CA VAL A 137 28.64 4.56 -0.15
C VAL A 137 27.31 4.82 0.56
N GLY A 138 27.38 5.48 1.72
CA GLY A 138 26.22 5.82 2.54
C GLY A 138 25.95 4.81 3.64
N PHE A 139 24.69 4.70 4.06
CA PHE A 139 24.30 3.79 5.15
C PHE A 139 24.17 2.36 4.64
N GLY A 140 24.94 1.46 5.24
CA GLY A 140 24.86 0.05 4.95
C GLY A 140 23.73 -0.68 5.68
N PRO A 141 23.64 -2.00 5.46
CA PRO A 141 22.55 -2.83 5.98
C PRO A 141 22.44 -2.85 7.52
N ASN A 142 23.55 -2.54 8.20
CA ASN A 142 23.67 -2.51 9.67
C ASN A 142 23.61 -1.08 10.25
N LYS A 143 23.24 -0.08 9.44
CA LYS A 143 23.26 1.36 9.78
C LYS A 143 24.64 1.98 9.97
N ASP A 144 25.70 1.24 9.66
CA ASP A 144 27.05 1.78 9.57
C ASP A 144 27.17 2.71 8.36
N TYR A 145 27.90 3.82 8.50
CA TYR A 145 28.13 4.76 7.42
C TYR A 145 29.46 4.45 6.73
N PHE A 146 29.42 4.26 5.41
CA PHE A 146 30.57 3.99 4.57
C PHE A 146 30.83 5.16 3.62
N SER A 147 32.09 5.61 3.57
CA SER A 147 32.53 6.72 2.71
C SER A 147 32.81 6.33 1.26
N GLY A 148 32.64 5.05 0.90
CA GLY A 148 33.02 4.50 -0.40
C GLY A 148 34.36 3.77 -0.39
N PRO A 149 34.71 3.12 -1.52
CA PRO A 149 35.97 2.40 -1.66
C PRO A 149 37.16 3.36 -1.60
N ASP A 150 38.32 2.87 -1.17
CA ASP A 150 39.58 3.61 -1.28
C ASP A 150 39.82 4.01 -2.75
N GLN A 151 40.18 5.27 -2.98
CA GLN A 151 40.42 5.83 -4.31
C GLN A 151 41.55 5.08 -5.04
N SER A 152 42.46 4.45 -4.30
CA SER A 152 43.54 3.63 -4.84
C SER A 152 43.06 2.39 -5.60
N LEU A 153 41.87 1.88 -5.28
CA LEU A 153 41.34 0.63 -5.85
C LEU A 153 40.60 0.82 -7.18
N ASN A 154 40.30 2.07 -7.58
CA ASN A 154 39.55 2.40 -8.79
C ASN A 154 38.27 1.56 -8.98
N LEU A 155 37.58 1.28 -7.87
CA LEU A 155 36.36 0.48 -7.85
C LEU A 155 35.12 1.38 -7.96
N PRO A 156 34.04 0.88 -8.57
CA PRO A 156 32.81 1.63 -8.67
C PRO A 156 32.14 1.82 -7.31
N ARG A 157 31.33 2.88 -7.22
CA ARG A 157 30.53 3.19 -6.02
C ARG A 157 29.21 2.43 -6.09
N ILE A 158 28.91 1.69 -5.04
CA ILE A 158 27.68 0.93 -4.89
C ILE A 158 26.85 1.57 -3.79
N TYR A 159 25.55 1.69 -4.04
CA TYR A 159 24.58 2.15 -3.06
C TYR A 159 23.75 0.99 -2.54
N PHE A 160 23.25 1.14 -1.33
CA PHE A 160 22.33 0.21 -0.71
C PHE A 160 20.92 0.79 -0.75
N ASP A 161 19.96 0.03 -1.25
CA ASP A 161 18.55 0.41 -1.28
C ASP A 161 17.65 -0.81 -1.00
N TYR A 162 16.33 -0.57 -0.97
CA TYR A 162 15.30 -1.58 -0.83
C TYR A 162 14.53 -1.72 -2.14
N ALA A 163 14.21 -2.96 -2.50
CA ALA A 163 13.26 -3.29 -3.54
C ALA A 163 12.02 -3.95 -2.89
N PRO A 164 10.80 -3.44 -3.13
CA PRO A 164 10.47 -2.18 -3.79
C PRO A 164 11.02 -0.96 -3.03
N THR A 165 11.28 0.14 -3.74
CA THR A 165 11.83 1.38 -3.14
C THR A 165 10.88 1.92 -2.08
N THR A 166 11.42 2.65 -1.09
CA THR A 166 10.63 3.28 -0.01
C THR A 166 9.41 4.02 -0.56
N THR A 167 9.60 4.81 -1.61
CA THR A 167 8.53 5.61 -2.23
C THR A 167 7.48 4.73 -2.89
N THR A 168 7.90 3.67 -3.60
CA THR A 168 6.97 2.71 -4.22
C THR A 168 6.16 1.98 -3.16
N PHE A 169 6.84 1.59 -2.07
CA PHE A 169 6.23 0.96 -0.92
C PHE A 169 5.17 1.86 -0.30
N GLN A 170 5.51 3.10 0.05
CA GLN A 170 4.59 4.08 0.64
C GLN A 170 3.37 4.36 -0.26
N ARG A 171 3.58 4.70 -1.53
CA ARG A 171 2.49 4.98 -2.48
C ARG A 171 1.52 3.81 -2.62
N THR A 172 2.05 2.59 -2.58
CA THR A 172 1.22 1.39 -2.69
C THR A 172 0.41 1.13 -1.44
N GLY A 173 1.02 1.33 -0.26
CA GLY A 173 0.32 1.29 1.02
C GLY A 173 -0.79 2.33 1.11
N GLU A 174 -0.48 3.58 0.79
CA GLU A 174 -1.46 4.66 0.76
C GLU A 174 -2.64 4.30 -0.12
N THR A 175 -2.39 3.82 -1.34
CA THR A 175 -3.44 3.41 -2.29
C THR A 175 -4.29 2.27 -1.75
N PHE A 176 -3.66 1.25 -1.15
CA PHE A 176 -4.36 0.14 -0.53
C PHE A 176 -5.29 0.61 0.60
N TRP A 177 -4.77 1.43 1.53
CA TRP A 177 -5.53 1.96 2.65
C TRP A 177 -6.65 2.90 2.19
N PHE A 178 -6.42 3.67 1.13
CA PHE A 178 -7.44 4.53 0.51
C PHE A 178 -8.65 3.70 0.05
N LEU A 179 -8.40 2.61 -0.67
CA LEU A 179 -9.44 1.73 -1.17
C LEU A 179 -10.14 0.96 -0.03
N LEU A 180 -9.37 0.47 0.93
CA LEU A 180 -9.90 -0.30 2.06
C LEU A 180 -10.79 0.57 2.96
N LEU A 181 -10.33 1.75 3.35
CA LEU A 181 -11.10 2.67 4.19
C LEU A 181 -12.31 3.23 3.45
N GLY A 182 -12.18 3.50 2.14
CA GLY A 182 -13.32 3.79 1.28
C GLY A 182 -14.35 2.66 1.36
N TYR A 183 -13.94 1.41 1.14
CA TYR A 183 -14.86 0.26 1.17
C TYR A 183 -15.57 0.14 2.52
N LEU A 184 -14.83 0.29 3.63
CA LEU A 184 -15.38 0.27 4.99
C LEU A 184 -16.37 1.41 5.22
N GLY A 185 -16.04 2.64 4.79
CA GLY A 185 -16.93 3.80 4.87
C GLY A 185 -18.23 3.59 4.09
N GLY A 186 -18.15 2.99 2.90
CA GLY A 186 -19.33 2.63 2.11
C GLY A 186 -20.22 1.59 2.81
N LYS A 187 -19.63 0.52 3.38
CA LYS A 187 -20.39 -0.49 4.14
C LYS A 187 -21.05 0.13 5.37
N PHE A 188 -20.33 0.98 6.09
CA PHE A 188 -20.85 1.68 7.26
C PHE A 188 -22.06 2.56 6.89
N ALA A 189 -21.95 3.35 5.81
CA ALA A 189 -23.04 4.22 5.36
C ALA A 189 -24.31 3.43 4.99
N VAL A 190 -24.16 2.28 4.32
CA VAL A 190 -25.31 1.40 4.00
C VAL A 190 -25.92 0.81 5.27
N GLY A 191 -25.08 0.33 6.20
CA GLY A 191 -25.55 -0.21 7.47
C GLY A 191 -26.32 0.83 8.29
N PHE A 192 -25.80 2.05 8.37
CA PHE A 192 -26.44 3.16 9.06
C PHE A 192 -27.77 3.55 8.43
N ARG A 193 -27.84 3.62 7.10
CA ARG A 193 -29.11 3.89 6.40
C ARG A 193 -30.17 2.82 6.68
N ARG A 194 -29.79 1.54 6.62
CA ARG A 194 -30.71 0.43 6.94
C ARG A 194 -31.20 0.49 8.39
N TYR A 195 -30.35 0.92 9.31
CA TYR A 195 -30.74 1.14 10.70
C TYR A 195 -31.79 2.24 10.84
N GLN A 196 -31.59 3.38 10.15
CA GLN A 196 -32.56 4.47 10.12
C GLN A 196 -33.90 4.03 9.53
N ASP A 197 -33.88 3.37 8.37
CA ASP A 197 -35.10 2.85 7.71
C ASP A 197 -35.88 1.90 8.63
N ASN A 198 -35.19 1.06 9.41
CA ASN A 198 -35.82 0.16 10.37
C ASN A 198 -36.44 0.90 11.56
N MET A 199 -35.77 1.94 12.06
CA MET A 199 -36.31 2.76 13.16
C MET A 199 -37.59 3.47 12.73
N GLU A 200 -37.61 4.08 11.56
CA GLU A 200 -38.78 4.74 10.99
C GLU A 200 -39.96 3.78 10.82
N ALA A 201 -39.71 2.58 10.28
CA ALA A 201 -40.74 1.56 10.10
C ALA A 201 -41.32 1.05 11.43
N THR A 202 -40.52 1.01 12.49
CA THR A 202 -40.98 0.56 13.82
C THR A 202 -41.84 1.63 14.50
N THR A 203 -41.49 2.91 14.34
CA THR A 203 -42.28 4.03 14.85
C THR A 203 -43.67 4.07 14.20
N MET A 204 -43.75 3.93 12.87
CA MET A 204 -45.02 3.95 12.14
C MET A 204 -45.96 2.76 12.43
N GLN A 205 -45.46 1.66 13.01
CA GLN A 205 -46.31 0.53 13.43
C GLN A 205 -46.90 0.70 14.82
N ASN A 206 -46.36 1.62 15.62
CA ASN A 206 -46.78 1.88 16.99
C ASN A 206 -47.72 3.10 17.10
N GLU A 207 -47.96 3.81 15.99
CA GLU A 207 -48.99 4.85 15.83
C GLU A 207 -50.25 4.25 15.19
#